data_AF-A0A1H8IK21-F1
#
_entry.id   AF-A0A1H8IK21-F1
#
_cell.length_a   1.000
_cell.length_b   1.000
_cell.length_c   1.000
_cell.angle_alpha   90.00
_cell.angle_beta   90.00
_cell.angle_gamma   90.00
#
_symmetry.space_group_name_H-M   'P 1'
#
loop_
_entity.id
_entity.type
_entity.pdbx_description
1 polymer ?
#
loop_
_entity_poly.entity_id
_entity_poly.type
_entity_poly.pdbx_seq_one_letter_code
_entity_poly.pdbx_strand_id
1 'polypeptide(L)'
;MVSKWPAAVLVAGLLLCAATPGAAARDTPAHLAQAVALIEDGDAEAAQAILSDTVSASPDDLLARAHLGRAFIALGDIEAARGQLTEIRRRGGRASWPEFLLRSALGNGPSAGY
;
A
#
# COMPACT_ATOMS: atom_id res chain seq x y z
N MET A 1 -38.93 41.30 10.40
CA MET A 1 -39.15 41.93 9.08
C MET A 1 -37.82 42.49 8.57
N VAL A 2 -37.43 42.06 7.36
CA VAL A 2 -36.56 42.74 6.37
C VAL A 2 -35.15 43.13 6.86
N SER A 3 -34.14 42.27 6.75
CA SER A 3 -33.38 41.95 5.51
C SER A 3 -32.79 43.18 4.83
N LYS A 4 -31.56 43.56 5.20
CA LYS A 4 -30.65 44.37 4.36
C LYS A 4 -29.18 44.02 4.68
N TRP A 5 -28.64 43.02 3.99
CA TRP A 5 -27.18 42.84 3.87
C TRP A 5 -26.81 43.27 2.44
N PRO A 6 -25.96 44.29 2.25
CA PRO A 6 -25.56 44.70 0.92
C PRO A 6 -24.58 43.69 0.35
N ALA A 7 -24.98 43.10 -0.77
CA ALA A 7 -24.10 42.38 -1.68
C ALA A 7 -22.98 43.30 -2.13
N ALA A 8 -21.75 43.01 -1.71
CA ALA A 8 -20.57 43.52 -2.36
C ALA A 8 -19.40 42.57 -2.13
N VAL A 9 -19.12 41.81 -3.19
CA VAL A 9 -17.77 41.64 -3.73
C VAL A 9 -16.72 41.12 -2.76
N LEU A 10 -16.37 39.85 -2.89
CA LEU A 10 -14.97 39.43 -3.04
C LEU A 10 -14.93 38.16 -3.89
N VAL A 11 -14.90 38.34 -5.22
CA VAL A 11 -14.28 37.39 -6.14
C VAL A 11 -12.79 37.71 -6.09
N ALA A 12 -12.02 36.92 -5.34
CA ALA A 12 -10.58 36.93 -5.43
C ALA A 12 -10.04 35.55 -5.05
N GLY A 13 -9.46 34.91 -6.07
CA GLY A 13 -8.49 33.83 -6.04
C GLY A 13 -8.31 33.03 -4.75
N LEU A 14 -8.49 31.72 -4.86
CA LEU A 14 -7.33 30.84 -4.97
C LEU A 14 -7.82 29.44 -5.35
N LEU A 15 -7.69 29.13 -6.63
CA LEU A 15 -7.62 27.77 -7.11
C LEU A 15 -6.25 27.24 -6.65
N LEU A 16 -6.17 26.70 -5.44
CA LEU A 16 -5.02 25.92 -5.01
C LEU A 16 -5.50 24.66 -4.30
N CYS A 17 -5.64 23.62 -5.13
CA CYS A 17 -5.34 22.25 -4.76
C CYS A 17 -4.13 22.20 -3.83
N ALA A 18 -4.38 21.90 -2.56
CA ALA A 18 -3.44 21.18 -1.74
C ALA A 18 -4.25 20.42 -0.68
N ALA A 19 -5.02 19.42 -1.13
CA ALA A 19 -4.94 18.17 -0.39
C ALA A 19 -3.44 17.84 -0.39
N THR A 20 -2.80 17.94 0.75
CA THR A 20 -1.50 17.34 0.97
C THR A 20 -1.76 15.89 1.36
N PRO A 21 -1.87 14.91 0.44
CA PRO A 21 -1.62 13.53 0.82
C PRO A 21 -0.10 13.41 1.00
N GLY A 22 0.42 14.04 2.04
CA GLY A 22 1.84 14.35 2.15
C GLY A 22 2.29 14.53 3.59
N ALA A 23 1.64 13.86 4.54
CA ALA A 23 2.12 13.82 5.92
C ALA A 23 1.62 12.62 6.75
N ALA A 24 0.73 11.76 6.25
CA ALA A 24 0.27 10.56 6.96
C ALA A 24 0.99 9.27 6.52
N ALA A 25 2.04 9.36 5.70
CA ALA A 25 2.91 8.23 5.36
C ALA A 25 3.99 7.94 6.43
N ARG A 26 3.82 8.45 7.66
CA ARG A 26 4.87 8.47 8.69
C ARG A 26 4.72 7.45 9.83
N ASP A 27 3.65 6.65 9.82
CA ASP A 27 3.43 5.57 10.82
C ASP A 27 3.31 4.18 10.18
N THR A 28 3.75 4.03 8.92
CA THR A 28 3.76 2.79 8.14
C THR A 28 4.56 1.59 8.72
N PRO A 29 5.62 1.73 9.55
CA PRO A 29 6.34 0.53 10.00
C PRO A 29 5.51 -0.38 10.92
N ALA A 30 4.55 0.15 11.67
CA ALA A 30 3.73 -0.64 12.59
C ALA A 30 2.77 -1.58 11.83
N HIS A 31 2.06 -1.05 10.82
CA HIS A 31 1.15 -1.85 10.00
C HIS A 31 1.90 -2.89 9.17
N LEU A 32 3.10 -2.55 8.66
CA LEU A 32 3.95 -3.50 7.95
C LEU A 32 4.44 -4.62 8.88
N ALA A 33 4.95 -4.28 10.06
CA ALA A 33 5.41 -5.28 11.03
C ALA A 33 4.28 -6.19 11.50
N GLN A 34 3.09 -5.63 11.74
CA GLN A 34 1.89 -6.39 12.09
C GLN A 34 1.49 -7.35 10.97
N ALA A 35 1.41 -6.86 9.72
CA ALA A 35 1.04 -7.71 8.59
C ALA A 35 2.07 -8.82 8.34
N VAL A 36 3.36 -8.54 8.55
CA VAL A 36 4.39 -9.58 8.51
C VAL A 36 4.16 -10.63 9.58
N ALA A 37 3.92 -10.21 10.83
CA ALA A 37 3.63 -11.14 11.92
C ALA A 37 2.41 -12.02 11.62
N LEU A 38 1.34 -11.44 11.05
CA LEU A 38 0.14 -12.18 10.63
C LEU A 38 0.45 -13.23 9.56
N ILE A 39 1.31 -12.92 8.58
CA ILE A 39 1.74 -13.91 7.58
C ILE A 39 2.48 -15.08 8.25
N GLU A 40 3.38 -14.80 9.20
CA GLU A 40 4.12 -15.85 9.92
C GLU A 40 3.22 -16.66 10.87
N ASP A 41 2.17 -16.05 11.42
CA ASP A 41 1.16 -16.70 12.26
C ASP A 41 0.14 -17.52 11.43
N GLY A 42 0.21 -17.43 10.10
CA GLY A 42 -0.69 -18.12 9.17
C GLY A 42 -1.99 -17.37 8.87
N ASP A 43 -2.23 -16.22 9.49
CA ASP A 43 -3.36 -15.32 9.19
C ASP A 43 -3.04 -14.40 8.00
N ALA A 44 -2.80 -15.03 6.85
CA ALA A 44 -2.48 -14.33 5.60
C ALA A 44 -3.66 -13.51 5.06
N GLU A 45 -4.90 -13.84 5.44
CA GLU A 45 -6.12 -13.08 5.13
C GLU A 45 -6.11 -11.72 5.80
N ALA A 46 -5.88 -11.67 7.13
CA ALA A 46 -5.78 -10.41 7.85
C ALA A 46 -4.59 -9.57 7.35
N ALA A 47 -3.45 -10.22 7.07
CA ALA A 47 -2.31 -9.54 6.47
C ALA A 47 -2.65 -8.92 5.12
N GLN A 48 -3.34 -9.66 4.24
CA GLN A 48 -3.74 -9.17 2.91
C GLN A 48 -4.63 -7.94 3.00
N ALA A 49 -5.59 -7.91 3.93
CA ALA A 49 -6.45 -6.74 4.14
C ALA A 49 -5.63 -5.50 4.53
N ILE A 50 -4.80 -5.60 5.58
CA ILE A 50 -3.95 -4.49 6.06
C ILE A 50 -3.01 -3.99 4.96
N LEU A 51 -2.38 -4.91 4.23
CA LEU A 51 -1.41 -4.56 3.18
C LEU A 51 -2.09 -3.96 1.95
N SER A 52 -3.32 -4.37 1.63
CA SER A 52 -4.08 -3.79 0.52
C SER A 52 -4.46 -2.34 0.82
N ASP A 53 -4.86 -2.05 2.06
CA ASP A 53 -5.11 -0.68 2.52
C ASP A 53 -3.83 0.15 2.50
N THR A 54 -2.72 -0.43 2.97
CA THR A 54 -1.41 0.22 2.98
C THR A 54 -0.94 0.59 1.57
N VAL A 55 -1.05 -0.33 0.61
CA VAL A 55 -0.69 -0.09 -0.80
C VAL A 55 -1.66 0.88 -1.46
N SER A 56 -2.94 0.90 -1.07
CA SER A 56 -3.92 1.85 -1.57
C SER A 56 -3.61 3.28 -1.10
N ALA A 57 -3.19 3.43 0.17
CA ALA A 57 -2.79 4.71 0.74
C ALA A 57 -1.43 5.19 0.20
N SER A 58 -0.49 4.27 -0.01
CA SER A 58 0.86 4.54 -0.53
C SER A 58 1.20 3.60 -1.70
N PRO A 59 0.76 3.93 -2.92
CA PRO A 59 0.95 3.06 -4.09
C PRO A 59 2.41 2.77 -4.45
N ASP A 60 3.32 3.66 -4.05
CA ASP A 60 4.76 3.57 -4.26
C ASP A 60 5.51 2.93 -3.07
N ASP A 61 4.81 2.46 -2.04
CA ASP A 61 5.40 1.62 -1.01
C ASP A 61 5.64 0.21 -1.58
N LEU A 62 6.79 0.06 -2.21
CA LEU A 62 7.19 -1.17 -2.87
C LEU A 62 7.38 -2.31 -1.86
N LEU A 63 7.77 -1.99 -0.62
CA LEU A 63 7.98 -3.00 0.42
C LEU A 63 6.64 -3.55 0.90
N ALA A 64 5.66 -2.69 1.20
CA ALA A 64 4.29 -3.11 1.52
C ALA A 64 3.70 -3.96 0.38
N ARG A 65 3.95 -3.55 -0.88
CA ARG A 65 3.52 -4.32 -2.05
C ARG A 65 4.17 -5.70 -2.15
N ALA A 66 5.43 -5.82 -1.78
CA ALA A 66 6.12 -7.11 -1.77
C ALA A 66 5.58 -8.05 -0.69
N HIS A 67 5.27 -7.51 0.50
CA HIS A 67 4.59 -8.26 1.55
C HIS A 67 3.16 -8.63 1.19
N LEU A 68 2.43 -7.77 0.45
CA LEU A 68 1.11 -8.13 -0.11
C LEU A 68 1.24 -9.33 -1.05
N GLY A 69 2.28 -9.35 -1.88
CA GLY A 69 2.60 -10.52 -2.70
C GLY A 69 2.90 -11.77 -1.87
N ARG A 70 3.58 -11.65 -0.73
CA ARG A 70 3.80 -12.79 0.20
C ARG A 70 2.50 -13.29 0.81
N ALA A 71 1.60 -12.39 1.21
CA ALA A 71 0.28 -12.77 1.71
C ALA A 71 -0.50 -13.56 0.65
N PHE A 72 -0.51 -13.10 -0.60
CA PHE A 72 -1.13 -13.84 -1.71
C PHE A 72 -0.51 -15.22 -1.92
N ILE A 73 0.82 -15.38 -1.80
CA ILE A 73 1.47 -16.69 -1.88
C ILE A 73 0.99 -17.62 -0.76
N ALA A 74 0.88 -17.12 0.47
CA ALA A 74 0.40 -17.90 1.61
C ALA A 74 -1.08 -18.32 1.44
N LEU A 75 -1.89 -17.49 0.78
CA LEU A 75 -3.28 -17.79 0.40
C LEU A 75 -3.39 -18.70 -0.84
N GLY A 76 -2.29 -19.04 -1.50
CA GLY A 76 -2.27 -19.84 -2.73
C GLY A 76 -2.61 -19.06 -4.01
N ASP A 77 -2.80 -17.74 -3.93
CA ASP A 77 -3.05 -16.87 -5.08
C ASP A 77 -1.73 -16.41 -5.73
N ILE A 78 -1.09 -17.35 -6.42
CA ILE A 78 0.20 -17.10 -7.08
C ILE A 78 0.08 -16.05 -8.20
N GLU A 79 -1.07 -15.97 -8.87
CA GLU A 79 -1.30 -14.99 -9.94
C GLU A 79 -1.38 -13.56 -9.39
N ALA A 80 -2.11 -13.34 -8.29
CA ALA A 80 -2.12 -12.04 -7.62
C ALA A 80 -0.72 -11.63 -7.13
N ALA A 81 0.06 -12.57 -6.60
CA ALA A 81 1.45 -12.32 -6.21
C ALA A 81 2.33 -11.92 -7.40
N ARG A 82 2.19 -12.58 -8.55
CA ARG A 82 2.88 -12.19 -9.80
C ARG A 82 2.46 -10.79 -10.29
N GLY A 83 1.19 -10.44 -10.09
CA GLY A 83 0.68 -9.08 -10.32
C GLY A 83 1.41 -8.04 -9.49
N GLN A 84 1.65 -8.33 -8.20
CA GLN A 84 2.40 -7.42 -7.33
C GLN A 84 3.86 -7.26 -7.77
N LEU A 85 4.52 -8.34 -8.17
CA LEU A 85 5.89 -8.26 -8.70
C LEU A 85 5.97 -7.41 -9.97
N THR A 86 4.98 -7.55 -10.86
CA THR A 86 4.88 -6.75 -12.09
C THR A 86 4.77 -5.27 -11.76
N GLU A 87 3.98 -4.90 -10.76
CA GLU A 87 3.88 -3.51 -10.37
C GLU A 87 5.15 -3.00 -9.67
N ILE A 88 5.76 -3.77 -8.77
CA ILE A 88 7.04 -3.37 -8.14
C ILE A 88 8.03 -2.95 -9.24
N ARG A 89 8.13 -3.73 -10.32
CA ARG A 89 8.98 -3.40 -11.48
C ARG A 89 8.50 -2.17 -12.25
N ARG A 90 7.18 -2.00 -12.44
CA ARG A 90 6.60 -0.84 -13.14
C ARG A 90 6.88 0.48 -12.40
N ARG A 91 6.92 0.44 -11.08
CA ARG A 91 7.16 1.60 -10.20
C ARG A 91 8.64 1.87 -9.90
N GLY A 92 9.56 1.25 -10.66
CA GLY A 92 10.99 1.49 -10.51
C GLY A 92 11.69 0.60 -9.47
N GLY A 93 11.00 -0.37 -8.89
CA GLY A 93 11.57 -1.35 -7.97
C GLY A 93 12.46 -2.41 -8.60
N ARG A 94 12.94 -2.23 -9.84
CA ARG A 94 13.85 -3.20 -10.45
C ARG A 94 15.18 -3.26 -9.69
N ALA A 95 15.70 -4.46 -9.50
CA ALA A 95 16.88 -4.76 -8.69
C ALA A 95 16.80 -4.22 -7.25
N SER A 96 15.60 -3.96 -6.74
CA SER A 96 15.37 -3.51 -5.37
C SER A 96 15.18 -4.68 -4.42
N TRP A 97 15.32 -4.43 -3.12
CA TRP A 97 15.01 -5.41 -2.08
C TRP A 97 13.57 -5.95 -2.18
N PRO A 98 12.52 -5.12 -2.33
CA PRO A 98 11.15 -5.60 -2.54
C PRO A 98 10.97 -6.56 -3.73
N GLU A 99 11.63 -6.29 -4.87
CA GLU A 99 11.57 -7.20 -6.01
C GLU A 99 12.26 -8.52 -5.69
N PHE A 100 13.45 -8.47 -5.09
CA PHE A 100 14.19 -9.68 -4.69
C PHE A 100 13.37 -10.54 -3.72
N LEU A 101 12.80 -9.92 -2.67
CA LEU A 101 11.99 -10.58 -1.65
C LEU A 101 10.82 -11.34 -2.27
N LEU A 102 10.01 -10.67 -3.11
CA LEU A 102 8.84 -11.31 -3.70
C LEU A 102 9.21 -12.32 -4.79
N ARG A 103 10.22 -12.02 -5.63
CA ARG A 103 10.72 -12.97 -6.64
C ARG A 103 11.27 -14.23 -5.98
N SER A 104 11.97 -14.10 -4.86
CA SER A 104 12.48 -15.22 -4.08
C SER A 104 11.32 -16.04 -3.50
N ALA A 105 10.32 -15.39 -2.89
CA ALA A 105 9.14 -16.07 -2.36
C ALA A 105 8.37 -16.86 -3.44
N LEU A 106 8.18 -16.25 -4.63
CA LEU A 106 7.55 -16.93 -5.77
C LEU A 106 8.35 -18.13 -6.29
N GLY A 107 9.68 -18.09 -6.16
CA GLY A 107 10.56 -19.18 -6.60
C GLY A 107 10.64 -20.35 -5.61
N ASN A 108 10.49 -20.07 -4.31
CA ASN A 108 10.55 -21.09 -3.26
C ASN A 108 9.17 -21.71 -2.94
N GLY A 109 8.08 -21.18 -3.50
CA GLY A 109 6.72 -21.55 -3.09
C GLY A 109 6.38 -20.99 -1.71
N PRO A 110 5.17 -21.26 -1.18
CA PRO A 110 4.80 -20.82 0.16
C PRO A 110 5.85 -21.29 1.15
N SER A 111 6.54 -20.33 1.78
CA SER A 111 7.37 -20.56 2.96
C SER A 111 6.43 -20.86 4.12
N ALA A 112 5.74 -22.00 4.07
CA ALA A 112 5.10 -22.56 5.23
C ALA A 112 6.21 -22.79 6.25
N GLY A 113 6.12 -22.08 7.38
CA GLY A 113 7.03 -22.24 8.50
C GLY A 113 7.17 -23.72 8.85
N TYR A 114 8.41 -24.15 9.03
CA TYR A 114 8.73 -25.41 9.68
C TYR A 114 8.35 -25.35 11.16
#